data_AF-A0A535QJF6-F1
#
_entry.id   AF-A0A535QJF6-F1
#
_cell.length_a   1.000
_cell.length_b   1.000
_cell.length_c   1.000
_cell.angle_alpha   90.00
_cell.angle_beta   90.00
_cell.angle_gamma   90.00
#
_symmetry.space_group_name_H-M   'P 1'
#
loop_
_entity.id
_entity.type
_entity.pdbx_description
1 polymer ?
#
loop_
_entity_poly.entity_id
_entity_poly.type
_entity_poly.pdbx_seq_one_letter_code
_entity_poly.pdbx_strand_id
1 'polypeptide(L)'
;MGQEITLSLTGFSQSTTGFDAIAVALLGRTTAIGVLISSLFFGGLRSGTTDMQAIAHIDPNLVLIIEALVLFFIAAEFLPVLRRAMPGWVQWSRRPTLVPTASVTPGTDVTENGNGDAQNRVEISDLDKEE
;
A
#
# COMPACT_ATOMS: atom_id res chain seq x y z
N MET A 1 18.01 38.05 25.98
CA MET A 1 18.57 36.69 26.06
C MET A 1 17.42 35.71 25.88
N GLY A 2 17.00 35.48 24.64
CA GLY A 2 15.97 34.48 24.34
C GLY A 2 16.66 33.15 24.10
N GLN A 3 16.43 32.15 24.97
CA GLN A 3 16.84 30.79 24.67
C GLN A 3 15.84 30.21 23.67
N GLU A 4 16.29 30.04 22.43
CA GLU A 4 15.62 29.21 21.43
C GLU A 4 15.51 27.79 22.01
N ILE A 5 14.29 27.35 22.32
CA ILE A 5 14.02 25.98 22.74
C ILE A 5 14.05 25.13 21.46
N THR A 6 15.25 24.74 21.03
CA THR A 6 15.43 23.80 19.91
C THR A 6 14.97 22.41 20.36
N LEU A 7 13.67 22.13 20.23
CA LEU A 7 13.11 20.80 20.40
C LEU A 7 13.73 19.88 19.36
N SER A 8 14.68 19.06 19.80
CA SER A 8 15.40 18.12 18.95
C SER A 8 14.48 16.96 18.56
N LEU A 9 13.69 17.12 17.49
CA LEU A 9 12.87 16.04 16.92
C LEU A 9 13.71 14.84 16.42
N THR A 10 15.03 15.00 16.32
CA THR A 10 15.99 13.97 15.90
C THR A 10 16.18 12.84 16.92
N GLY A 11 15.73 12.98 18.17
CA GLY A 11 15.88 11.94 19.19
C GLY A 11 15.04 10.67 18.94
N PHE A 12 13.94 10.78 18.18
CA PHE A 12 13.02 9.65 17.95
C PHE A 12 13.56 8.61 16.97
N SER A 13 14.43 9.01 16.04
CA SER A 13 14.93 8.14 14.96
C SER A 13 16.11 7.25 15.38
N GLN A 14 16.74 7.55 16.51
CA GLN A 14 18.03 6.95 16.90
C GLN A 14 17.90 5.59 17.60
N SER A 15 16.68 5.15 17.94
CA SER A 15 16.45 3.91 18.69
C SER A 15 15.88 2.81 17.78
N THR A 16 16.71 1.86 17.38
CA THR A 16 16.30 0.71 16.53
C THR A 16 15.64 -0.41 17.31
N THR A 17 15.79 -0.45 18.64
CA THR A 17 15.34 -1.55 19.50
C THR A 17 13.84 -1.83 19.39
N GLY A 18 13.02 -0.79 19.14
CA GLY A 18 11.59 -0.96 18.92
C GLY A 18 11.23 -1.66 17.60
N PHE A 19 12.03 -1.46 16.55
CA PHE A 19 11.85 -2.11 15.26
C PHE A 19 12.22 -3.60 15.35
N ASP A 20 13.32 -3.91 16.01
CA ASP A 20 13.77 -5.29 16.20
C ASP A 20 12.78 -6.10 17.06
N ALA A 21 12.10 -5.43 18.00
CA ALA A 21 11.04 -6.06 18.82
C ALA A 21 9.86 -6.59 17.99
N ILE A 22 9.60 -6.04 16.80
CA ILE A 22 8.57 -6.55 15.88
C ILE A 22 8.95 -7.94 15.40
N ALA A 23 10.21 -8.13 15.00
CA ALA A 23 10.72 -9.42 14.57
C ALA A 23 10.66 -10.46 15.71
N VAL A 24 11.02 -10.05 16.93
CA VAL A 24 10.92 -10.90 18.13
C VAL A 24 9.48 -11.33 18.41
N ALA A 25 8.50 -10.43 18.26
CA ALA A 25 7.08 -10.74 18.44
C ALA A 25 6.55 -11.73 17.38
N LEU A 26 6.98 -11.57 16.13
CA LEU A 26 6.64 -12.46 15.03
C LEU A 26 7.28 -13.84 15.20
N LEU A 27 8.54 -13.90 15.65
CA LEU A 27 9.23 -15.15 15.98
C LEU A 27 8.52 -15.91 17.11
N GLY A 28 8.04 -15.21 18.14
CA GLY A 28 7.25 -15.77 19.24
C GLY A 28 5.81 -16.15 18.87
N ARG A 29 5.39 -15.97 17.61
CA ARG A 29 4.03 -16.22 17.11
C ARG A 29 2.95 -15.57 17.97
N THR A 30 3.19 -14.34 18.45
CA THR A 30 2.31 -13.60 19.38
C THR A 30 1.94 -14.33 20.68
N THR A 31 2.69 -15.35 21.07
CA THR A 31 2.51 -16.06 22.34
C THR A 31 3.44 -15.49 23.41
N ALA A 32 2.95 -15.31 24.64
CA ALA A 32 3.76 -14.75 25.73
C ALA A 32 5.03 -15.58 26.00
N ILE A 33 4.90 -16.91 26.01
CA ILE A 33 6.04 -17.81 26.27
C ILE A 33 7.09 -17.74 25.14
N GLY A 34 6.64 -17.64 23.88
CA GLY A 34 7.53 -17.55 22.73
C GLY A 34 8.29 -16.24 22.71
N VAL A 35 7.60 -15.12 22.96
CA VAL A 35 8.21 -13.79 23.01
C VAL A 35 9.26 -13.70 24.13
N LEU A 36 9.02 -14.32 25.30
CA LEU A 36 10.00 -14.35 26.38
C LEU A 36 11.31 -15.04 25.96
N ILE A 37 11.22 -16.24 25.39
CA ILE A 37 12.40 -16.99 24.92
C ILE A 37 13.12 -16.22 23.81
N SER A 38 12.38 -15.67 22.86
CA SER A 38 12.93 -14.88 21.76
C SER A 38 13.61 -13.59 22.24
N SER A 39 13.03 -12.88 23.20
CA SER A 39 13.60 -11.65 23.75
C SER A 39 14.89 -11.89 24.54
N LEU A 40 14.98 -13.04 25.23
CA LEU A 40 16.19 -13.43 25.95
C LEU A 40 17.35 -13.74 24.99
N PHE A 41 17.06 -14.42 23.88
CA PHE A 41 18.05 -14.67 22.84
C PHE A 41 18.57 -13.38 22.21
N PHE A 42 17.66 -12.48 21.82
CA PHE A 42 18.02 -11.20 21.20
C PHE A 42 18.77 -10.29 22.19
N GLY A 43 18.38 -10.29 23.46
CA GLY A 43 19.09 -9.59 24.54
C GLY A 43 20.50 -10.13 24.78
N GLY A 44 20.69 -11.46 24.74
CA GLY A 44 22.00 -12.10 24.85
C GLY A 44 22.93 -11.74 23.69
N LEU A 45 22.42 -11.74 22.45
CA LEU A 45 23.16 -11.26 21.29
C LEU A 45 23.53 -9.78 21.42
N ARG A 46 22.59 -8.92 21.83
CA ARG A 46 22.83 -7.48 21.99
C ARG A 46 23.90 -7.15 23.04
N SER A 47 23.98 -7.93 24.12
CA SER A 47 25.06 -7.81 25.10
C SER A 47 26.39 -8.22 24.47
N GLY A 48 26.44 -9.36 23.79
CA GLY A 48 27.66 -9.86 23.14
C GLY A 48 28.21 -8.91 22.07
N THR A 49 27.33 -8.20 21.35
CA THR A 49 27.76 -7.23 20.33
C THR A 49 28.29 -5.93 20.93
N THR A 50 27.81 -5.53 22.10
CA THR A 50 28.30 -4.35 22.83
C THR A 50 29.67 -4.65 23.43
N ASP A 51 29.86 -5.85 23.97
CA ASP A 51 31.14 -6.29 24.54
C ASP A 51 32.24 -6.44 23.47
N MET A 52 31.88 -6.92 22.26
CA MET A 52 32.83 -7.03 21.15
C MET A 52 33.34 -5.68 20.65
N GLN A 53 32.52 -4.62 20.70
CA GLN A 53 32.93 -3.26 20.33
C GLN A 53 33.84 -2.60 21.38
N ALA A 54 33.71 -3.01 22.65
CA ALA A 54 34.45 -2.41 23.76
C ALA A 54 35.88 -2.97 23.90
N ILE A 55 36.10 -4.24 23.54
CA ILE A 55 37.35 -4.96 23.89
C ILE A 55 38.22 -5.24 22.66
N ALA A 56 37.61 -5.55 21.52
CA ALA A 56 38.34 -5.92 20.32
C ALA A 56 38.10 -4.83 19.27
N HIS A 57 39.13 -4.41 18.55
CA HIS A 57 39.04 -3.42 17.45
C HIS A 57 38.28 -4.01 16.23
N ILE A 58 37.15 -4.67 16.48
CA ILE A 58 36.30 -5.31 15.49
C ILE A 58 35.35 -4.24 14.97
N ASP A 59 35.34 -4.10 13.65
CA ASP A 59 34.48 -3.15 12.96
C ASP A 59 32.99 -3.45 13.27
N PRO A 60 32.19 -2.45 13.69
CA PRO A 60 30.74 -2.60 13.91
C PRO A 60 29.98 -3.15 12.69
N ASN A 61 30.56 -3.07 11.49
CA ASN A 61 30.02 -3.72 10.30
C ASN A 61 29.85 -5.24 10.46
N LEU A 62 30.72 -5.93 11.22
CA LEU A 62 30.57 -7.38 11.45
C LEU A 62 29.38 -7.70 12.36
N VAL A 63 29.17 -6.88 13.38
CA VAL A 63 28.00 -6.99 14.27
C VAL A 63 26.72 -6.84 13.46
N LEU A 64 26.66 -5.85 12.57
CA LEU A 64 25.51 -5.58 11.72
C LEU A 64 25.21 -6.75 10.78
N ILE A 65 26.25 -7.38 10.20
CA ILE A 65 26.08 -8.57 9.36
C ILE A 65 25.53 -9.74 10.16
N ILE A 66 26.04 -10.00 11.37
CA ILE A 66 25.57 -11.10 12.22
C ILE A 66 24.11 -10.88 12.65
N GLU A 67 23.76 -9.67 13.06
CA GLU A 67 22.38 -9.30 13.40
C GLU A 67 21.44 -9.48 12.20
N ALA A 68 21.86 -9.03 11.01
CA ALA A 68 21.11 -9.22 9.78
C ALA A 68 20.95 -10.71 9.39
N LEU A 69 21.98 -11.54 9.60
CA LEU A 69 21.91 -12.98 9.34
C LEU A 69 20.91 -13.67 10.28
N VAL A 70 20.87 -13.27 11.55
CA VAL A 70 19.89 -13.78 12.52
C VAL A 70 18.47 -13.40 12.11
N LEU A 71 18.23 -12.12 11.77
CA LEU A 71 16.93 -11.66 11.27
C LEU A 71 16.54 -12.37 9.95
N PHE A 72 17.51 -12.64 9.09
CA PHE A 72 17.30 -13.39 7.86
C PHE A 72 16.86 -14.83 8.13
N PHE A 73 17.50 -15.53 9.07
CA PHE A 73 17.06 -16.87 9.47
C PHE A 73 15.64 -16.87 10.07
N ILE A 74 15.31 -15.85 10.87
CA ILE A 74 13.95 -15.67 11.43
C ILE A 74 12.93 -15.48 10.30
N ALA A 75 13.23 -14.60 9.34
CA ALA A 75 12.37 -14.38 8.19
C ALA A 75 12.18 -15.64 7.34
N ALA A 76 13.24 -16.44 7.17
CA ALA A 76 13.20 -17.71 6.44
C ALA A 76 12.28 -18.74 7.11
N GLU A 77 12.31 -18.87 8.44
CA GLU A 77 11.38 -19.74 9.19
C GLU A 77 9.93 -19.23 9.11
N PHE A 78 9.73 -17.92 9.04
CA PHE A 78 8.39 -17.33 8.92
C PHE A 78 7.82 -17.40 7.48
N LEU A 79 8.68 -17.58 6.47
CA LEU A 79 8.33 -17.64 5.05
C LEU A 79 7.26 -18.71 4.70
N PRO A 80 7.34 -19.97 5.18
CA PRO A 80 6.29 -20.98 4.92
C PRO A 80 4.95 -20.66 5.59
N VAL A 81 4.95 -19.98 6.74
CA VAL A 81 3.71 -19.50 7.40
C VAL A 81 3.08 -18.39 6.56
N LEU A 82 3.89 -17.43 6.10
CA LEU A 82 3.45 -16.35 5.24
C LEU A 82 2.87 -16.87 3.91
N ARG A 83 3.49 -17.90 3.32
CA ARG A 83 2.97 -18.57 2.11
C ARG A 83 1.58 -19.17 2.29
N ARG A 84 1.26 -19.70 3.48
CA ARG A 84 -0.09 -20.22 3.79
C ARG A 84 -1.09 -19.12 4.15
N ALA A 85 -0.62 -17.99 4.68
CA ALA A 85 -1.46 -16.85 5.03
C ALA A 85 -1.83 -15.96 3.83
N MET A 86 -1.15 -16.12 2.69
CA MET A 86 -1.40 -15.34 1.47
C MET A 86 -2.16 -16.08 0.33
N PRO A 87 -3.33 -16.73 0.54
CA PRO A 87 -4.14 -17.18 -0.59
C PRO A 87 -5.10 -16.11 -1.13
N GLY A 88 -5.20 -14.90 -0.54
CA GLY A 88 -6.28 -13.96 -0.87
C GLY A 88 -5.98 -12.45 -0.84
N TRP A 89 -4.73 -12.01 -0.62
CA TRP A 89 -4.40 -10.57 -0.57
C TRP A 89 -4.15 -9.94 -1.96
N VAL A 90 -4.27 -10.71 -3.04
CA VAL A 90 -4.11 -10.26 -4.42
C VAL A 90 -5.47 -10.19 -5.14
N GLN A 91 -6.50 -9.60 -4.52
CA GLN A 91 -7.82 -9.46 -5.18
C GLN A 91 -8.45 -8.06 -5.13
N TRP A 92 -7.70 -7.01 -4.80
CA TRP A 92 -8.24 -5.64 -4.66
C TRP A 92 -8.39 -4.85 -5.99
N SER A 93 -8.72 -5.50 -7.09
CA SER A 93 -8.91 -4.78 -8.36
C SER A 93 -10.25 -5.03 -9.04
N ARG A 94 -11.31 -5.33 -8.27
CA ARG A 94 -12.69 -5.29 -8.79
C ARG A 94 -13.27 -3.88 -8.64
N ARG A 95 -13.02 -3.03 -9.64
CA ARG A 95 -13.72 -1.76 -9.79
C ARG A 95 -15.22 -2.03 -10.09
N PRO A 96 -16.17 -1.38 -9.41
CA PRO A 96 -17.58 -1.49 -9.73
C PRO A 96 -17.81 -0.91 -11.13
N THR A 97 -18.42 -1.71 -12.00
CA THR A 97 -18.90 -1.29 -13.31
C THR A 97 -19.88 -0.14 -13.11
N LEU A 98 -19.56 1.03 -13.66
CA LEU A 98 -20.48 2.15 -13.74
C LEU A 98 -21.63 1.72 -14.64
N VAL A 99 -22.75 1.34 -14.04
CA VAL A 99 -24.01 1.16 -14.77
C VAL A 99 -24.49 2.56 -15.13
N PRO A 100 -24.55 2.94 -16.42
CA PRO A 100 -25.23 4.15 -16.83
C PRO A 100 -26.72 3.86 -16.67
N THR A 101 -27.27 4.19 -15.51
CA THR A 101 -28.72 4.33 -15.35
C THR A 101 -29.12 5.53 -16.21
N ALA A 102 -29.73 5.24 -17.35
CA ALA A 102 -30.35 6.19 -18.23
C ALA A 102 -31.42 7.02 -17.49
N SER A 103 -31.30 8.37 -17.52
CA SER A 103 -32.43 9.33 -17.56
C SER A 103 -31.96 10.79 -17.38
N VAL A 104 -31.33 11.38 -18.39
CA VAL A 104 -31.56 12.81 -18.72
C VAL A 104 -31.68 12.85 -20.23
N THR A 105 -32.92 12.69 -20.69
CA THR A 105 -33.35 12.99 -22.06
C THR A 105 -33.74 14.46 -22.06
N PRO A 106 -33.00 15.38 -22.71
CA PRO A 106 -33.50 16.71 -23.01
C PRO A 106 -34.56 16.56 -24.10
N GLY A 107 -35.74 16.08 -23.71
CA GLY A 107 -36.97 16.26 -24.46
C GLY A 107 -37.40 17.70 -24.31
N THR A 108 -36.74 18.61 -25.02
CA THR A 108 -37.44 19.74 -25.64
C THR A 108 -37.95 19.24 -26.97
N ASP A 109 -38.92 18.33 -26.91
CA ASP A 109 -39.84 18.10 -28.01
C ASP A 109 -41.05 19.00 -27.72
N VAL A 110 -41.04 20.16 -28.39
CA VAL A 110 -42.22 20.79 -28.99
C VAL A 110 -43.44 20.97 -28.06
N THR A 111 -43.47 22.12 -27.38
CA THR A 111 -44.69 22.93 -27.40
C THR A 111 -44.71 23.65 -28.75
N GLU A 112 -45.39 23.03 -29.71
CA GLU A 112 -46.34 23.67 -30.63
C GLU A 112 -45.96 25.03 -31.25
N ASN A 113 -45.49 25.06 -32.51
CA ASN A 113 -45.93 26.02 -33.54
C ASN A 113 -45.32 25.74 -34.94
N GLY A 114 -46.19 25.38 -35.89
CA GLY A 114 -46.17 25.76 -37.32
C GLY A 114 -44.88 25.70 -38.13
N ASN A 115 -44.82 24.76 -39.10
CA ASN A 115 -44.53 25.04 -40.53
C ASN A 115 -44.31 23.69 -41.25
N GLY A 116 -45.40 23.09 -41.71
CA GLY A 116 -45.40 21.83 -42.44
C GLY A 116 -45.31 22.07 -43.94
N ASP A 117 -44.22 22.65 -44.45
CA ASP A 117 -44.20 23.06 -45.86
C ASP A 117 -42.80 23.48 -46.31
N ALA A 118 -42.01 22.52 -46.79
CA ALA A 118 -40.93 22.79 -47.75
C ALA A 118 -40.29 21.52 -48.35
N GLN A 119 -40.37 20.37 -47.67
CA GLN A 119 -39.60 19.19 -48.10
C GLN A 119 -40.32 18.24 -49.06
N ASN A 120 -41.64 18.40 -49.27
CA ASN A 120 -42.40 17.59 -50.22
C ASN A 120 -42.68 18.33 -51.56
N ARG A 121 -41.70 19.11 -52.05
CA ARG A 121 -41.79 19.82 -53.35
C ARG A 121 -40.78 19.32 -54.40
N VAL A 122 -40.04 18.25 -54.11
CA VAL A 122 -39.01 17.75 -55.06
C VAL A 122 -39.45 16.44 -55.75
N GLU A 123 -40.70 16.01 -55.60
CA GLU A 123 -41.19 14.73 -56.14
C GLU A 123 -42.48 14.82 -56.98
N ILE A 124 -42.78 15.96 -57.63
CA ILE A 124 -43.84 16.00 -58.65
C ILE A 124 -43.39 16.84 -59.86
N SER A 125 -43.38 16.18 -61.00
CA SER A 125 -43.36 16.73 -62.35
C SER A 125 -42.02 17.18 -62.94
N ASP A 126 -41.13 16.22 -63.10
CA ASP A 126 -40.58 15.94 -64.44
C ASP A 126 -41.69 15.41 -65.39
N LEU A 127 -42.84 16.09 -65.54
CA LEU A 127 -43.97 15.65 -66.38
C LEU A 127 -44.79 16.83 -66.93
N ASP A 128 -44.16 17.65 -67.75
CA ASP A 128 -44.71 18.46 -68.88
C ASP A 128 -43.51 19.30 -69.37
N LYS A 129 -42.68 18.98 -70.38
CA LYS A 129 -42.95 18.41 -71.70
C LYS A 129 -44.21 18.98 -72.35
N GLU A 130 -43.95 19.73 -73.42
CA GLU A 130 -44.90 20.15 -74.47
C GLU A 130 -45.76 21.33 -74.02
N GLU A 131 -45.62 22.54 -74.57
CA GLU A 131 -45.52 22.99 -75.97
C GLU A 131 -44.81 24.36 -76.05
#